data_AF-N9VAV2-F1
#
_entry.id   AF-N9VAV2-F1
#
_cell.length_a   1.000
_cell.length_b   1.000
_cell.length_c   1.000
_cell.angle_alpha   90.00
_cell.angle_beta   90.00
_cell.angle_gamma   90.00
#
_symmetry.space_group_name_H-M   'P 1'
#
loop_
_entity.id
_entity.type
_entity.pdbx_description
1 polymer ?
#
loop_
_entity_poly.entity_id
_entity_poly.type
_entity_poly.pdbx_seq_one_letter_code
_entity_poly.pdbx_strand_id
1 'polypeptide(L)'
;NTAVYAEFAEDKNGNGKPDYKEENYNVNFVAEANGTLAGTTLYNSVLADTKISEIKDYVMPIPQANANYAFDKWIVKDVKHPEGIEIKDPGSYVVTGNTVFYAYFAEDNHGTDPENPDKPDNIPDKYQTEVTFRAVNGSVSFEKTYVTLYDEKGEYSENGTGRLAANQIPATTANNGYHFVNWTPDTPNEDMIISREGAAFTANHAINTYSAVVRFINEDTDEELAPSATLNDIEHGSILYGTEHRIDITGYVFTIADTEIIERNGVVVNVYYAADTKGGVDDPDTTPDGIPDKYQVRFEYTAGTNGSVSGTTIEYVTRPGNSTTASVRPQALVATAANTGYSFVSWTANGNVYSNTDALRNTYFAEDTVFTAGFAVIAAPVLPTPVTPIPPAVTPQTPGTPVPAAPAAPGTTPAATPVIGPVLPTPTPTPTPGPTVDVENPDQPQGGETTDVPDNPTPKAGSEDSWALINLLCAGGTVLLGLILLLSKLKKEEDEEDDKTSAMANKDDEQSERYKRRKWLRLASTITAIVSVIAFFLTEDITLPMILMDKWTLLMAAFLIVQIIFVLFGRKWKELDENDNSTETAHS
;
A
#
# COMPACT_ATOMS: atom_id res chain seq x y z
N ASN A 1 105.64 52.39 0.60
CA ASN A 1 104.19 52.15 0.39
C ASN A 1 103.91 50.67 0.56
N THR A 2 103.11 50.31 1.56
CA THR A 2 102.52 48.96 1.65
C THR A 2 101.11 49.07 1.11
N ALA A 3 100.80 48.36 0.03
CA ALA A 3 99.43 48.23 -0.43
C ALA A 3 98.72 47.17 0.43
N VAL A 4 97.59 47.54 1.03
CA VAL A 4 96.67 46.58 1.66
C VAL A 4 95.53 46.38 0.68
N TYR A 5 95.30 45.13 0.28
CA TYR A 5 94.17 44.76 -0.56
C TYR A 5 93.09 44.17 0.35
N ALA A 6 91.88 44.71 0.27
CA ALA A 6 90.68 44.08 0.82
C ALA A 6 90.02 43.29 -0.31
N GLU A 7 89.91 41.97 -0.15
CA GLU A 7 89.09 41.13 -1.02
C GLU A 7 87.65 41.15 -0.48
N PHE A 8 86.74 41.73 -1.25
CA PHE A 8 85.31 41.62 -1.00
C PHE A 8 84.74 40.57 -1.96
N ALA A 9 83.98 39.62 -1.42
CA ALA A 9 83.31 38.60 -2.20
C ALA A 9 81.91 38.37 -1.61
N GLU A 10 81.03 37.75 -2.40
CA GLU A 10 79.70 37.35 -1.95
C GLU A 10 79.81 36.11 -1.04
N ASP A 11 78.94 36.05 -0.04
CA ASP A 11 78.79 34.98 0.96
C ASP A 11 77.29 34.94 1.29
N LYS A 12 76.52 34.17 0.51
CA LYS A 12 75.04 34.17 0.58
C LYS A 12 74.47 33.33 1.71
N ASN A 13 75.15 32.25 2.07
CA ASN A 13 74.74 31.36 3.17
C ASN A 13 75.25 31.85 4.54
N GLY A 14 76.15 32.85 4.57
CA GLY A 14 76.66 33.47 5.79
C GLY A 14 77.65 32.60 6.55
N ASN A 15 78.28 31.62 5.90
CA ASN A 15 79.17 30.66 6.55
C ASN A 15 80.61 31.17 6.73
N GLY A 16 80.95 32.34 6.19
CA GLY A 16 82.27 32.97 6.28
C GLY A 16 83.24 32.57 5.15
N LYS A 17 82.77 31.85 4.12
CA LYS A 17 83.54 31.41 2.95
C LYS A 17 82.94 32.00 1.68
N PRO A 18 83.73 32.66 0.82
CA PRO A 18 83.22 33.25 -0.42
C PRO A 18 82.52 32.24 -1.35
N ASP A 19 81.35 32.61 -1.87
CA ASP A 19 80.51 31.85 -2.82
C ASP A 19 81.33 31.16 -3.94
N TYR A 20 82.33 31.85 -4.48
CA TYR A 20 83.14 31.35 -5.60
C TYR A 20 84.14 30.24 -5.20
N LYS A 21 84.28 29.96 -3.89
CA LYS A 21 85.06 28.85 -3.31
C LYS A 21 84.14 27.74 -2.77
N GLU A 22 82.83 27.87 -2.88
CA GLU A 22 81.82 26.93 -2.41
C GLU A 22 81.60 25.77 -3.39
N GLU A 23 81.07 24.66 -2.87
CA GLU A 23 80.45 23.65 -3.73
C GLU A 23 79.03 24.07 -4.09
N ASN A 24 78.62 23.73 -5.31
CA ASN A 24 77.33 24.07 -5.87
C ASN A 24 76.64 22.78 -6.34
N TYR A 25 75.38 22.61 -5.94
CA TYR A 25 74.59 21.41 -6.17
C TYR A 25 73.30 21.73 -6.94
N ASN A 26 72.65 20.69 -7.45
CA ASN A 26 71.32 20.80 -8.06
C ASN A 26 70.26 20.27 -7.09
N VAL A 27 69.16 21.02 -6.96
CA VAL A 27 67.96 20.62 -6.24
C VAL A 27 66.84 20.40 -7.26
N ASN A 28 66.29 19.20 -7.30
CA ASN A 28 65.25 18.79 -8.24
C ASN A 28 63.98 18.33 -7.51
N PHE A 29 62.82 18.63 -8.06
CA PHE A 29 61.52 18.21 -7.57
C PHE A 29 60.85 17.33 -8.64
N VAL A 30 60.33 16.19 -8.22
CA VAL A 30 59.78 15.12 -9.08
C VAL A 30 58.41 14.73 -8.55
N ALA A 31 57.41 14.64 -9.42
CA ALA A 31 56.21 13.87 -9.12
C ALA A 31 56.50 12.38 -9.37
N GLU A 32 56.14 11.54 -8.42
CA GLU A 32 56.00 10.10 -8.66
C GLU A 32 54.73 9.83 -9.49
N ALA A 33 54.36 8.56 -9.65
CA ALA A 33 53.12 8.19 -10.31
C ALA A 33 51.88 8.89 -9.72
N ASN A 34 50.86 9.04 -10.55
CA ASN A 34 49.52 9.54 -10.20
C ASN A 34 49.42 11.04 -9.82
N GLY A 35 50.43 11.84 -10.18
CA GLY A 35 50.31 13.29 -10.19
C GLY A 35 51.39 13.99 -10.99
N THR A 36 51.43 15.32 -10.88
CA THR A 36 52.38 16.23 -11.55
C THR A 36 52.78 17.36 -10.59
N LEU A 37 53.74 18.20 -10.98
CA LEU A 37 54.15 19.39 -10.24
C LEU A 37 53.98 20.66 -11.10
N ALA A 38 53.33 21.68 -10.54
CA ALA A 38 53.30 23.01 -11.11
C ALA A 38 54.37 23.93 -10.50
N GLY A 39 55.02 24.73 -11.33
CA GLY A 39 56.05 25.70 -10.92
C GLY A 39 57.48 25.27 -11.25
N THR A 40 58.46 25.90 -10.59
CA THR A 40 59.89 25.67 -10.84
C THR A 40 60.38 24.40 -10.16
N THR A 41 60.52 23.31 -10.91
CA THR A 41 60.95 22.01 -10.38
C THR A 41 62.47 21.82 -10.29
N LEU A 42 63.29 22.65 -10.95
CA LEU A 42 64.75 22.49 -10.96
C LEU A 42 65.47 23.80 -10.59
N TYR A 43 66.22 23.76 -9.50
CA TYR A 43 67.11 24.83 -9.05
C TYR A 43 68.56 24.36 -9.23
N ASN A 44 69.29 25.00 -10.15
CA ASN A 44 70.68 24.66 -10.47
C ASN A 44 71.66 25.58 -9.74
N SER A 45 72.86 25.07 -9.45
CA SER A 45 73.94 25.83 -8.82
C SER A 45 73.55 26.47 -7.47
N VAL A 46 72.91 25.67 -6.61
CA VAL A 46 72.59 26.03 -5.24
C VAL A 46 73.83 25.84 -4.37
N LEU A 47 74.23 26.89 -3.64
CA LEU A 47 75.38 26.85 -2.73
C LEU A 47 75.17 25.82 -1.60
N ALA A 48 76.23 25.11 -1.24
CA ALA A 48 76.25 24.21 -0.09
C ALA A 48 75.78 24.91 1.21
N ASP A 49 75.21 24.12 2.13
CA ASP A 49 74.72 24.53 3.46
C ASP A 49 73.64 25.64 3.46
N THR A 50 73.07 25.99 2.30
CA THR A 50 71.95 26.93 2.14
C THR A 50 70.61 26.23 2.38
N LYS A 51 69.61 26.89 2.99
CA LYS A 51 68.24 26.33 3.00
C LYS A 51 67.56 26.52 1.65
N ILE A 52 66.66 25.62 1.30
CA ILE A 52 65.90 25.72 0.03
C ILE A 52 65.02 26.98 -0.02
N SER A 53 64.43 27.37 1.11
CA SER A 53 63.71 28.65 1.28
C SER A 53 64.57 29.91 1.16
N GLU A 54 65.90 29.78 1.20
CA GLU A 54 66.87 30.88 1.03
C GLU A 54 67.40 30.96 -0.41
N ILE A 55 67.02 30.03 -1.29
CA ILE A 55 67.33 30.08 -2.73
C ILE A 55 66.59 31.26 -3.37
N LYS A 56 67.31 32.06 -4.16
CA LYS A 56 66.74 33.20 -4.89
C LYS A 56 65.59 32.75 -5.81
N ASP A 57 64.48 33.47 -5.75
CA ASP A 57 63.25 33.22 -6.52
C ASP A 57 62.61 31.84 -6.25
N TYR A 58 62.91 31.20 -5.12
CA TYR A 58 62.28 29.93 -4.72
C TYR A 58 60.77 30.08 -4.53
N VAL A 59 60.04 29.16 -5.17
CA VAL A 59 58.64 28.85 -4.91
C VAL A 59 58.52 27.34 -4.80
N MET A 60 57.89 26.86 -3.73
CA MET A 60 57.61 25.43 -3.55
C MET A 60 56.71 24.94 -4.70
N PRO A 61 57.11 23.90 -5.45
CA PRO A 61 56.26 23.34 -6.50
C PRO A 61 54.95 22.81 -5.91
N ILE A 62 53.84 23.13 -6.56
CA ILE A 62 52.51 22.74 -6.12
C ILE A 62 52.23 21.33 -6.66
N PRO A 63 52.00 20.32 -5.80
CA PRO A 63 51.54 19.01 -6.25
C PRO A 63 50.15 19.13 -6.88
N GLN A 64 49.98 18.54 -8.06
CA GLN A 64 48.69 18.41 -8.73
C GLN A 64 48.44 16.92 -8.94
N ALA A 65 47.58 16.34 -8.12
CA ALA A 65 47.20 14.94 -8.23
C ALA A 65 46.35 14.68 -9.48
N ASN A 66 46.35 13.44 -9.96
CA ASN A 66 45.41 12.98 -10.98
C ASN A 66 44.02 12.75 -10.36
N ALA A 67 42.98 12.59 -11.19
CA ALA A 67 41.67 12.17 -10.72
C ALA A 67 41.76 10.85 -9.92
N ASN A 68 41.04 10.79 -8.80
CA ASN A 68 41.03 9.71 -7.81
C ASN A 68 42.35 9.55 -7.00
N TYR A 69 43.15 10.62 -6.89
CA TYR A 69 44.34 10.67 -6.05
C TYR A 69 44.44 11.98 -5.29
N ALA A 70 45.03 11.92 -4.10
CA ALA A 70 45.43 13.07 -3.31
C ALA A 70 46.96 13.13 -3.16
N PHE A 71 47.49 14.30 -2.84
CA PHE A 71 48.90 14.43 -2.44
C PHE A 71 49.12 13.81 -1.05
N ASP A 72 50.08 12.89 -0.96
CA ASP A 72 50.42 12.19 0.28
C ASP A 72 51.51 12.97 1.05
N LYS A 73 52.70 13.10 0.45
CA LYS A 73 53.90 13.61 1.13
C LYS A 73 55.09 13.89 0.22
N TRP A 74 56.09 14.58 0.75
CA TRP A 74 57.42 14.68 0.16
C TRP A 74 58.40 13.68 0.79
N ILE A 75 59.14 12.95 -0.03
CA ILE A 75 60.35 12.22 0.37
C ILE A 75 61.57 12.92 -0.23
N VAL A 76 62.55 13.28 0.59
CA VAL A 76 63.83 13.83 0.13
C VAL A 76 64.89 12.73 0.07
N LYS A 77 65.61 12.65 -1.06
CA LYS A 77 66.75 11.74 -1.28
C LYS A 77 67.99 12.55 -1.65
N ASP A 78 69.10 12.28 -0.99
CA ASP A 78 70.42 12.85 -1.30
C ASP A 78 71.56 11.92 -0.85
N VAL A 79 72.80 12.42 -0.85
CA VAL A 79 74.00 11.65 -0.47
C VAL A 79 74.00 11.21 1.01
N LYS A 80 73.26 11.90 1.89
CA LYS A 80 73.10 11.54 3.31
C LYS A 80 71.89 10.64 3.54
N HIS A 81 70.85 10.79 2.73
CA HIS A 81 69.59 10.06 2.80
C HIS A 81 69.33 9.27 1.49
N PRO A 82 70.11 8.23 1.17
CA PRO A 82 70.01 7.52 -0.12
C PRO A 82 68.70 6.75 -0.28
N GLU A 83 68.19 6.12 0.79
CA GLU A 83 66.88 5.47 0.83
C GLU A 83 65.73 6.50 0.80
N GLY A 84 66.02 7.71 1.30
CA GLY A 84 65.09 8.82 1.47
C GLY A 84 64.54 8.95 2.88
N ILE A 85 64.13 10.17 3.23
CA ILE A 85 63.38 10.48 4.45
C ILE A 85 62.16 11.34 4.13
N GLU A 86 61.11 11.18 4.93
CA GLU A 86 59.90 11.99 4.83
C GLU A 86 60.12 13.41 5.37
N ILE A 87 59.62 14.42 4.65
CA ILE A 87 59.75 15.83 5.00
C ILE A 87 58.44 16.58 4.71
N LYS A 88 58.05 17.49 5.60
CA LYS A 88 56.80 18.26 5.48
C LYS A 88 56.96 19.52 4.65
N ASP A 89 58.01 20.27 4.95
CA ASP A 89 58.40 21.48 4.23
C ASP A 89 59.78 21.28 3.58
N PRO A 90 59.84 21.00 2.26
CA PRO A 90 61.08 21.02 1.49
C PRO A 90 61.89 22.33 1.63
N GLY A 91 61.23 23.47 1.81
CA GLY A 91 61.87 24.78 2.01
C GLY A 91 62.74 24.85 3.27
N SER A 92 62.44 24.04 4.30
CA SER A 92 63.24 23.94 5.52
C SER A 92 64.56 23.16 5.36
N TYR A 93 64.71 22.38 4.28
CA TYR A 93 65.86 21.49 4.09
C TYR A 93 67.14 22.26 3.78
N VAL A 94 68.26 21.81 4.34
CA VAL A 94 69.61 22.37 4.11
C VAL A 94 70.33 21.54 3.04
N VAL A 95 70.69 22.19 1.93
CA VAL A 95 71.27 21.51 0.76
C VAL A 95 72.74 21.17 1.03
N THR A 96 73.05 19.87 1.12
CA THR A 96 74.42 19.39 1.46
C THR A 96 74.95 18.33 0.49
N GLY A 97 74.40 18.35 -0.72
CA GLY A 97 74.72 17.50 -1.86
C GLY A 97 73.69 17.75 -2.97
N ASN A 98 73.76 17.00 -4.07
CA ASN A 98 72.65 16.97 -5.03
C ASN A 98 71.43 16.31 -4.36
N THR A 99 70.28 16.97 -4.43
CA THR A 99 69.07 16.60 -3.66
C THR A 99 67.86 16.47 -4.58
N VAL A 100 67.05 15.44 -4.38
CA VAL A 100 65.79 15.23 -5.10
C VAL A 100 64.62 15.09 -4.12
N PHE A 101 63.56 15.86 -4.33
CA PHE A 101 62.30 15.79 -3.61
C PHE A 101 61.26 15.08 -4.46
N TYR A 102 60.66 14.03 -3.93
CA TYR A 102 59.64 13.22 -4.58
C TYR A 102 58.29 13.51 -3.95
N ALA A 103 57.35 14.08 -4.71
CA ALA A 103 55.94 14.16 -4.31
C ALA A 103 55.29 12.80 -4.58
N TYR A 104 54.83 12.16 -3.51
CA TYR A 104 54.02 10.95 -3.57
C TYR A 104 52.55 11.32 -3.58
N PHE A 105 51.77 10.55 -4.33
CA PHE A 105 50.32 10.64 -4.42
C PHE A 105 49.73 9.28 -4.02
N ALA A 106 48.60 9.31 -3.33
CA ALA A 106 47.90 8.12 -2.83
C ALA A 106 46.42 8.18 -3.22
N GLU A 107 45.78 7.02 -3.25
CA GLU A 107 44.37 6.87 -3.67
C GLU A 107 43.45 7.75 -2.81
N ASP A 108 42.49 8.40 -3.46
CA ASP A 108 41.47 9.31 -2.90
C ASP A 108 40.20 9.07 -3.73
N ASN A 109 39.30 8.23 -3.23
CA ASN A 109 38.07 7.80 -3.89
C ASN A 109 36.84 8.12 -3.03
N HIS A 110 37.02 8.36 -1.74
CA HIS A 110 35.94 8.58 -0.77
C HIS A 110 36.27 9.73 0.20
N GLY A 111 35.24 10.29 0.83
CA GLY A 111 35.33 11.61 1.45
C GLY A 111 34.54 11.79 2.73
N THR A 112 34.94 12.79 3.51
CA THR A 112 34.34 13.15 4.80
C THR A 112 32.94 13.75 4.71
N ASP A 113 32.46 14.09 3.51
CA ASP A 113 31.10 14.59 3.25
C ASP A 113 30.06 13.45 3.28
N PRO A 114 29.12 13.42 4.25
CA PRO A 114 28.08 12.39 4.30
C PRO A 114 26.98 12.53 3.22
N GLU A 115 26.87 13.65 2.52
CA GLU A 115 25.99 13.75 1.34
C GLU A 115 26.62 13.11 0.09
N ASN A 116 27.95 12.99 0.06
CA ASN A 116 28.72 12.47 -1.07
C ASN A 116 29.90 11.58 -0.60
N PRO A 117 29.68 10.53 0.21
CA PRO A 117 30.77 9.80 0.87
C PRO A 117 31.66 9.03 -0.13
N ASP A 118 31.14 8.70 -1.32
CA ASP A 118 31.88 8.07 -2.43
C ASP A 118 32.39 9.11 -3.45
N LYS A 119 32.84 10.28 -2.97
CA LYS A 119 33.59 11.27 -3.77
C LYS A 119 34.88 11.66 -3.06
N PRO A 120 35.97 11.93 -3.81
CA PRO A 120 37.25 12.36 -3.25
C PRO A 120 37.15 13.71 -2.54
N ASP A 121 37.91 13.87 -1.45
CA ASP A 121 37.99 15.13 -0.68
C ASP A 121 39.39 15.76 -0.60
N ASN A 122 40.37 15.22 -1.34
CA ASN A 122 41.80 15.59 -1.34
C ASN A 122 42.56 15.12 -0.08
N ILE A 123 41.99 14.21 0.70
CA ILE A 123 42.69 13.47 1.76
C ILE A 123 42.85 12.02 1.29
N PRO A 124 44.06 11.44 1.27
CA PRO A 124 44.22 10.05 0.85
C PRO A 124 43.35 9.07 1.66
N ASP A 125 42.68 8.13 0.98
CA ASP A 125 41.76 7.13 1.54
C ASP A 125 42.39 6.39 2.74
N LYS A 126 43.69 6.10 2.61
CA LYS A 126 44.52 5.45 3.63
C LYS A 126 44.60 6.22 4.96
N TYR A 127 44.18 7.48 5.03
CA TYR A 127 44.10 8.31 6.24
C TYR A 127 42.67 8.50 6.77
N GLN A 128 41.66 7.87 6.17
CA GLN A 128 40.27 7.90 6.65
C GLN A 128 39.83 6.53 7.19
N THR A 129 38.61 6.43 7.70
CA THR A 129 37.93 5.15 7.99
C THR A 129 36.42 5.32 7.89
N GLU A 130 35.70 4.24 7.56
CA GLU A 130 34.25 4.26 7.36
C GLU A 130 33.50 4.21 8.70
N VAL A 131 32.46 5.02 8.82
CA VAL A 131 31.44 4.91 9.87
C VAL A 131 30.09 4.66 9.20
N THR A 132 29.43 3.58 9.59
CA THR A 132 28.15 3.13 9.01
C THR A 132 26.98 3.33 9.97
N PHE A 133 25.81 3.62 9.41
CA PHE A 133 24.56 3.89 10.11
C PHE A 133 23.41 3.13 9.44
N ARG A 134 22.53 2.55 10.25
CA ARG A 134 21.31 1.87 9.80
C ARG A 134 20.18 2.09 10.80
N ALA A 135 18.94 1.85 10.38
CA ALA A 135 17.78 1.93 11.27
C ALA A 135 16.99 0.61 11.30
N VAL A 136 16.36 0.36 12.46
CA VAL A 136 15.32 -0.67 12.63
C VAL A 136 14.01 0.05 12.87
N ASN A 137 12.98 -0.27 12.07
CA ASN A 137 11.66 0.38 12.06
C ASN A 137 11.68 1.91 11.85
N GLY A 138 12.63 2.39 11.06
CA GLY A 138 12.79 3.79 10.67
C GLY A 138 13.83 3.92 9.57
N SER A 139 14.34 5.14 9.38
CA SER A 139 15.42 5.47 8.45
C SER A 139 16.47 6.39 9.10
N VAL A 140 17.62 6.50 8.44
CA VAL A 140 18.69 7.48 8.72
C VAL A 140 18.85 8.39 7.50
N SER A 141 19.31 9.64 7.69
CA SER A 141 19.48 10.59 6.58
C SER A 141 20.60 10.22 5.59
N PHE A 142 21.57 9.42 6.03
CA PHE A 142 22.61 8.80 5.21
C PHE A 142 23.11 7.52 5.91
N GLU A 143 23.60 6.55 5.13
CA GLU A 143 23.99 5.22 5.64
C GLU A 143 25.48 5.09 5.97
N LYS A 144 26.34 6.00 5.47
CA LYS A 144 27.78 6.01 5.79
C LYS A 144 28.42 7.40 5.65
N THR A 145 29.60 7.54 6.23
CA THR A 145 30.51 8.70 6.10
C THR A 145 31.94 8.25 6.44
N TYR A 146 32.94 9.07 6.12
CA TYR A 146 34.35 8.79 6.42
C TYR A 146 34.93 9.78 7.43
N VAL A 147 35.82 9.31 8.30
CA VAL A 147 36.44 10.13 9.36
C VAL A 147 37.96 10.10 9.21
N THR A 148 38.58 11.27 9.06
CA THR A 148 40.04 11.42 8.97
C THR A 148 40.73 11.07 10.29
N LEU A 149 41.85 10.34 10.19
CA LEU A 149 42.62 9.78 11.30
C LEU A 149 43.92 10.56 11.52
N TYR A 150 44.19 10.91 12.78
CA TYR A 150 45.37 11.68 13.18
C TYR A 150 46.20 10.97 14.27
N ASP A 151 47.50 11.26 14.32
CA ASP A 151 48.40 10.86 15.41
C ASP A 151 48.28 11.79 16.64
N GLU A 152 49.04 11.51 17.70
CA GLU A 152 49.08 12.32 18.93
C GLU A 152 49.55 13.78 18.73
N LYS A 153 50.05 14.14 17.54
CA LYS A 153 50.52 15.48 17.17
C LYS A 153 49.53 16.24 16.28
N GLY A 154 48.45 15.59 15.83
CA GLY A 154 47.48 16.14 14.89
C GLY A 154 47.87 15.95 13.42
N GLU A 155 48.66 14.92 13.10
CA GLU A 155 49.18 14.66 11.75
C GLU A 155 48.51 13.42 11.14
N TYR A 156 48.24 13.40 9.83
CA TYR A 156 47.57 12.29 9.16
C TYR A 156 48.24 10.93 9.44
N SER A 157 47.46 9.94 9.88
CA SER A 157 47.98 8.66 10.38
C SER A 157 47.09 7.47 10.04
N GLU A 158 47.65 6.51 9.31
CA GLU A 158 46.98 5.26 8.88
C GLU A 158 46.55 4.37 10.06
N ASN A 159 47.12 4.62 11.25
CA ASN A 159 46.83 3.94 12.52
C ASN A 159 46.38 4.93 13.62
N GLY A 160 45.95 6.14 13.21
CA GLY A 160 45.51 7.19 14.11
C GLY A 160 44.09 7.00 14.64
N THR A 161 43.55 8.05 15.25
CA THR A 161 42.13 8.16 15.59
C THR A 161 41.50 9.40 14.97
N GLY A 162 40.23 9.28 14.64
CA GLY A 162 39.40 10.36 14.12
C GLY A 162 38.33 10.78 15.12
N ARG A 163 37.58 11.82 14.79
CA ARG A 163 36.43 12.30 15.59
C ARG A 163 35.24 12.55 14.68
N LEU A 164 34.05 12.08 15.07
CA LEU A 164 32.81 12.43 14.38
C LEU A 164 32.50 13.92 14.55
N ALA A 165 32.32 14.62 13.42
CA ALA A 165 31.77 15.97 13.40
C ALA A 165 30.22 15.93 13.46
N ALA A 166 29.57 17.01 13.92
CA ALA A 166 28.11 17.03 14.06
C ALA A 166 27.32 16.75 12.76
N ASN A 167 27.86 17.11 11.59
CA ASN A 167 27.23 16.81 10.29
C ASN A 167 27.36 15.32 9.90
N GLN A 168 28.34 14.59 10.44
CA GLN A 168 28.61 13.19 10.16
C GLN A 168 27.74 12.22 10.98
N ILE A 169 26.76 12.75 11.73
CA ILE A 169 25.80 11.98 12.53
C ILE A 169 24.42 12.15 11.88
N PRO A 170 23.81 11.08 11.33
CA PRO A 170 22.58 11.23 10.57
C PRO A 170 21.37 11.45 11.47
N ALA A 171 20.40 12.22 10.95
CA ALA A 171 19.09 12.35 11.58
C ALA A 171 18.31 11.03 11.43
N THR A 172 17.63 10.61 12.50
CA THR A 172 16.77 9.42 12.51
C THR A 172 15.31 9.79 12.29
N THR A 173 14.59 9.06 11.44
CA THR A 173 13.13 9.19 11.29
C THR A 173 12.46 7.85 11.59
N ALA A 174 11.52 7.83 12.53
CA ALA A 174 10.72 6.64 12.81
C ALA A 174 9.73 6.35 11.68
N ASN A 175 9.43 5.07 11.42
CA ASN A 175 8.30 4.70 10.56
C ASN A 175 6.97 5.12 11.22
N ASN A 176 5.90 5.25 10.43
CA ASN A 176 4.57 5.51 10.99
C ASN A 176 4.21 4.42 12.02
N GLY A 177 3.74 4.86 13.20
CA GLY A 177 3.45 3.96 14.32
C GLY A 177 4.63 3.62 15.22
N TYR A 178 5.82 4.17 15.00
CA TYR A 178 7.01 3.94 15.82
C TYR A 178 7.55 5.23 16.45
N HIS A 179 8.44 5.10 17.44
CA HIS A 179 9.23 6.19 18.03
C HIS A 179 10.70 5.78 18.19
N PHE A 180 11.62 6.74 18.12
CA PHE A 180 13.04 6.49 18.38
C PHE A 180 13.28 6.17 19.86
N VAL A 181 14.09 5.14 20.14
CA VAL A 181 14.44 4.69 21.49
C VAL A 181 15.88 5.00 21.81
N ASN A 182 16.81 4.46 21.03
CA ASN A 182 18.24 4.61 21.23
C ASN A 182 19.04 4.26 19.97
N TRP A 183 20.34 4.55 20.02
CA TRP A 183 21.34 3.93 19.15
C TRP A 183 22.00 2.74 19.86
N THR A 184 22.47 1.77 19.07
CA THR A 184 23.37 0.69 19.53
C THR A 184 24.56 0.54 18.59
N PRO A 185 25.77 0.17 19.08
CA PRO A 185 26.10 -0.25 20.44
C PRO A 185 26.14 0.89 21.47
N ASP A 186 26.36 2.12 21.04
CA ASP A 186 26.34 3.35 21.85
C ASP A 186 25.76 4.50 21.01
N THR A 187 25.59 5.69 21.60
CA THR A 187 25.04 6.87 20.92
C THR A 187 26.14 7.65 20.19
N PRO A 188 26.11 7.75 18.83
CA PRO A 188 27.03 8.60 18.10
C PRO A 188 26.82 10.06 18.50
N ASN A 189 27.92 10.75 18.82
CA ASN A 189 27.94 12.12 19.31
C ASN A 189 29.17 12.86 18.76
N GLU A 190 29.10 14.19 18.72
CA GLU A 190 30.21 15.04 18.27
C GLU A 190 31.45 14.81 19.16
N ASP A 191 32.65 14.91 18.57
CA ASP A 191 33.94 14.55 19.19
C ASP A 191 34.12 13.06 19.53
N MET A 192 33.14 12.17 19.27
CA MET A 192 33.28 10.73 19.53
C MET A 192 34.46 10.13 18.74
N ILE A 193 35.36 9.44 19.45
CA ILE A 193 36.61 8.94 18.90
C ILE A 193 36.37 7.65 18.10
N ILE A 194 36.81 7.67 16.83
CA ILE A 194 36.76 6.52 15.92
C ILE A 194 38.18 5.99 15.70
N SER A 195 38.37 4.67 15.75
CA SER A 195 39.65 4.01 15.46
C SER A 195 39.73 3.58 14.00
N ARG A 196 40.91 3.13 13.54
CA ARG A 196 41.08 2.59 12.17
C ARG A 196 40.08 1.47 11.81
N GLU A 197 39.57 0.70 12.77
CA GLU A 197 38.57 -0.35 12.54
C GLU A 197 37.18 0.18 12.15
N GLY A 198 36.96 1.50 12.21
CA GLY A 198 35.69 2.14 11.86
C GLY A 198 34.65 2.04 12.97
N ALA A 199 33.39 2.29 12.63
CA ALA A 199 32.26 2.08 13.55
C ALA A 199 30.96 1.75 12.81
N ALA A 200 30.00 1.13 13.51
CA ALA A 200 28.69 0.77 12.98
C ALA A 200 27.58 1.01 14.01
N PHE A 201 26.63 1.88 13.68
CA PHE A 201 25.54 2.32 14.58
C PHE A 201 24.16 1.92 14.05
N THR A 202 23.26 1.52 14.96
CA THR A 202 21.89 1.11 14.66
C THR A 202 20.88 1.96 15.42
N ALA A 203 20.06 2.75 14.73
CA ALA A 203 18.96 3.51 15.31
C ALA A 203 17.75 2.60 15.51
N ASN A 204 17.38 2.34 16.77
CA ASN A 204 16.31 1.42 17.12
C ASN A 204 15.02 2.21 17.39
N HIS A 205 13.95 1.85 16.69
CA HIS A 205 12.63 2.43 16.89
C HIS A 205 11.66 1.35 17.39
N ALA A 206 10.97 1.62 18.50
CA ALA A 206 9.95 0.74 19.07
C ALA A 206 8.56 1.14 18.60
N ILE A 207 7.65 0.16 18.53
CA ILE A 207 6.26 0.41 18.18
C ILE A 207 5.60 1.25 19.27
N ASN A 208 4.76 2.21 18.86
CA ASN A 208 3.98 3.02 19.77
C ASN A 208 2.88 2.15 20.38
N THR A 209 2.64 2.31 21.68
CA THR A 209 1.47 1.74 22.33
C THR A 209 0.47 2.83 22.72
N TYR A 210 -0.81 2.46 22.76
CA TYR A 210 -1.91 3.37 23.06
C TYR A 210 -2.93 2.76 24.03
N SER A 211 -3.78 3.64 24.58
CA SER A 211 -4.98 3.27 25.32
C SER A 211 -6.25 3.41 24.50
N ALA A 212 -7.20 2.51 24.73
CA ALA A 212 -8.52 2.49 24.12
C ALA A 212 -9.60 2.30 25.19
N VAL A 213 -10.83 2.72 24.90
CA VAL A 213 -11.96 2.65 25.84
C VAL A 213 -13.09 1.84 25.21
N VAL A 214 -13.44 0.71 25.82
CA VAL A 214 -14.62 -0.06 25.45
C VAL A 214 -15.81 0.43 26.26
N ARG A 215 -16.92 0.77 25.60
CA ARG A 215 -18.16 1.24 26.24
C ARG A 215 -19.30 0.27 26.00
N PHE A 216 -20.25 0.19 26.94
CA PHE A 216 -21.39 -0.72 26.89
C PHE A 216 -22.67 0.11 26.74
N ILE A 217 -23.31 0.06 25.57
CA ILE A 217 -24.27 1.06 25.11
C ILE A 217 -25.63 0.42 24.81
N ASN A 218 -26.70 1.14 25.14
CA ASN A 218 -28.05 0.83 24.68
C ASN A 218 -28.21 1.27 23.22
N GLU A 219 -28.40 0.31 22.30
CA GLU A 219 -28.55 0.52 20.85
C GLU A 219 -29.68 1.49 20.49
N ASP A 220 -30.71 1.60 21.33
CA ASP A 220 -31.91 2.39 21.07
C ASP A 220 -31.93 3.76 21.77
N THR A 221 -30.96 4.05 22.67
CA THR A 221 -30.95 5.30 23.47
C THR A 221 -29.58 5.97 23.65
N ASP A 222 -28.48 5.37 23.18
CA ASP A 222 -27.08 5.78 23.43
C ASP A 222 -26.66 5.83 24.92
N GLU A 223 -27.48 5.29 25.83
CA GLU A 223 -27.20 5.26 27.28
C GLU A 223 -26.10 4.26 27.63
N GLU A 224 -25.20 4.63 28.55
CA GLU A 224 -24.12 3.76 29.02
C GLU A 224 -24.62 2.81 30.12
N LEU A 225 -24.77 1.54 29.76
CA LEU A 225 -25.40 0.48 30.57
C LEU A 225 -24.50 -0.09 31.66
N ALA A 226 -23.18 -0.03 31.46
CA ALA A 226 -22.18 -0.52 32.40
C ALA A 226 -20.88 0.31 32.27
N PRO A 227 -20.07 0.42 33.34
CA PRO A 227 -18.87 1.25 33.33
C PRO A 227 -17.89 0.85 32.22
N SER A 228 -17.45 1.82 31.42
CA SER A 228 -16.46 1.60 30.37
C SER A 228 -15.16 0.94 30.85
N ALA A 229 -14.60 0.03 30.07
CA ALA A 229 -13.31 -0.61 30.33
C ALA A 229 -12.18 0.13 29.60
N THR A 230 -11.10 0.47 30.31
CA THR A 230 -9.89 1.05 29.70
C THR A 230 -8.86 -0.05 29.43
N LEU A 231 -8.45 -0.17 28.18
CA LEU A 231 -7.33 -1.00 27.72
C LEU A 231 -6.10 -0.10 27.54
N ASN A 232 -4.92 -0.63 27.81
CA ASN A 232 -3.64 0.07 27.66
C ASN A 232 -2.64 -0.83 26.94
N ASP A 233 -1.49 -0.27 26.57
CA ASP A 233 -0.36 -0.98 25.97
C ASP A 233 -0.68 -1.70 24.64
N ILE A 234 -1.70 -1.22 23.90
CA ILE A 234 -2.09 -1.76 22.59
C ILE A 234 -1.14 -1.22 21.51
N GLU A 235 -0.47 -2.10 20.77
CA GLU A 235 0.45 -1.74 19.69
C GLU A 235 -0.23 -1.02 18.52
N HIS A 236 0.45 -0.03 17.92
CA HIS A 236 -0.03 0.74 16.78
C HIS A 236 -0.51 -0.14 15.62
N GLY A 237 -1.73 0.11 15.13
CA GLY A 237 -2.32 -0.63 14.02
C GLY A 237 -2.99 -1.95 14.42
N SER A 238 -3.02 -2.30 15.72
CA SER A 238 -3.81 -3.42 16.22
C SER A 238 -5.29 -3.19 15.96
N ILE A 239 -6.03 -4.25 15.59
CA ILE A 239 -7.49 -4.22 15.46
C ILE A 239 -8.10 -4.58 16.82
N LEU A 240 -9.02 -3.73 17.32
CA LEU A 240 -9.75 -3.96 18.56
C LEU A 240 -11.21 -4.35 18.23
N TYR A 241 -11.57 -5.61 18.49
CA TYR A 241 -12.91 -6.15 18.24
C TYR A 241 -13.80 -6.00 19.49
N GLY A 242 -14.80 -5.12 19.46
CA GLY A 242 -15.72 -4.96 20.60
C GLY A 242 -16.50 -6.23 20.96
N THR A 243 -16.67 -7.15 19.99
CA THR A 243 -17.30 -8.46 20.18
C THR A 243 -16.55 -9.39 21.13
N GLU A 244 -15.25 -9.18 21.35
CA GLU A 244 -14.44 -9.95 22.32
C GLU A 244 -14.56 -9.40 23.75
N HIS A 245 -15.06 -8.17 23.91
CA HIS A 245 -15.22 -7.48 25.19
C HIS A 245 -16.65 -7.49 25.76
N ARG A 246 -17.56 -8.29 25.18
CA ARG A 246 -18.95 -8.43 25.66
C ARG A 246 -19.01 -8.89 27.12
N ILE A 247 -20.01 -8.40 27.83
CA ILE A 247 -20.32 -8.73 29.23
C ILE A 247 -21.82 -9.04 29.35
N ASP A 248 -22.20 -9.79 30.37
CA ASP A 248 -23.62 -10.04 30.68
C ASP A 248 -24.22 -8.80 31.38
N ILE A 249 -25.30 -8.25 30.85
CA ILE A 249 -26.01 -7.08 31.40
C ILE A 249 -27.46 -7.47 31.69
N THR A 250 -27.91 -7.33 32.93
CA THR A 250 -29.26 -7.78 33.34
C THR A 250 -30.36 -6.98 32.64
N GLY A 251 -31.25 -7.67 31.93
CA GLY A 251 -32.35 -7.06 31.16
C GLY A 251 -31.97 -6.60 29.75
N TYR A 252 -30.79 -7.03 29.25
CA TYR A 252 -30.24 -6.62 27.96
C TYR A 252 -29.54 -7.78 27.26
N VAL A 253 -29.65 -7.83 25.93
CA VAL A 253 -28.95 -8.81 25.08
C VAL A 253 -28.08 -8.10 24.04
N PHE A 254 -26.89 -8.66 23.80
CA PHE A 254 -25.93 -8.14 22.82
C PHE A 254 -26.51 -8.16 21.40
N THR A 255 -26.33 -7.08 20.64
CA THR A 255 -26.76 -6.99 19.23
C THR A 255 -25.61 -6.83 18.25
N ILE A 256 -24.74 -5.83 18.43
CA ILE A 256 -23.58 -5.55 17.57
C ILE A 256 -22.47 -4.85 18.35
N ALA A 257 -21.24 -4.77 17.82
CA ALA A 257 -20.17 -3.97 18.39
C ALA A 257 -19.30 -3.36 17.29
N ASP A 258 -18.68 -2.23 17.60
CA ASP A 258 -17.70 -1.58 16.74
C ASP A 258 -16.42 -2.44 16.60
N THR A 259 -15.61 -2.13 15.59
CA THR A 259 -14.28 -2.70 15.39
C THR A 259 -13.37 -1.62 14.82
N GLU A 260 -12.31 -1.28 15.53
CA GLU A 260 -11.48 -0.10 15.27
C GLU A 260 -10.00 -0.46 15.14
N ILE A 261 -9.23 0.40 14.47
CA ILE A 261 -7.77 0.28 14.35
C ILE A 261 -7.12 1.25 15.34
N ILE A 262 -6.27 0.73 16.23
CA ILE A 262 -5.71 1.49 17.34
C ILE A 262 -4.42 2.22 16.89
N GLU A 263 -4.61 3.41 16.33
CA GLU A 263 -3.51 4.29 15.87
C GLU A 263 -3.23 5.47 16.81
N ARG A 264 -4.07 5.70 17.82
CA ARG A 264 -3.98 6.81 18.78
C ARG A 264 -4.60 6.47 20.13
N ASN A 265 -4.25 7.25 21.15
CA ASN A 265 -4.90 7.20 22.47
C ASN A 265 -6.36 7.66 22.40
N GLY A 266 -7.22 7.05 23.21
CA GLY A 266 -8.62 7.46 23.36
C GLY A 266 -9.53 7.06 22.19
N VAL A 267 -9.16 6.04 21.41
CA VAL A 267 -10.12 5.37 20.51
C VAL A 267 -11.21 4.72 21.36
N VAL A 268 -12.46 4.89 20.94
CA VAL A 268 -13.64 4.34 21.62
C VAL A 268 -14.22 3.22 20.76
N VAL A 269 -14.51 2.08 21.38
CA VAL A 269 -15.20 0.94 20.75
C VAL A 269 -16.46 0.68 21.56
N ASN A 270 -17.63 0.85 20.96
CA ASN A 270 -18.90 0.60 21.64
C ASN A 270 -19.35 -0.84 21.40
N VAL A 271 -19.93 -1.44 22.43
CA VAL A 271 -20.59 -2.75 22.41
C VAL A 271 -22.05 -2.48 22.69
N TYR A 272 -22.90 -2.73 21.70
CA TYR A 272 -24.32 -2.38 21.75
C TYR A 272 -25.17 -3.56 22.22
N TYR A 273 -26.17 -3.23 23.04
CA TYR A 273 -27.15 -4.13 23.57
C TYR A 273 -28.54 -3.50 23.39
N ALA A 274 -29.55 -4.33 23.22
CA ALA A 274 -30.94 -3.91 23.24
C ALA A 274 -31.64 -4.56 24.44
N ALA A 275 -32.72 -3.94 24.92
CA ALA A 275 -33.48 -4.49 26.05
C ALA A 275 -34.02 -5.89 25.71
N ASP A 276 -33.95 -6.80 26.67
CA ASP A 276 -34.48 -8.17 26.63
C ASP A 276 -34.99 -8.48 28.04
N THR A 277 -36.30 -8.40 28.21
CA THR A 277 -36.97 -8.51 29.52
C THR A 277 -38.20 -9.42 29.52
N LYS A 278 -38.58 -9.96 28.36
CA LYS A 278 -39.86 -10.65 28.12
C LYS A 278 -39.73 -11.74 27.04
N GLY A 279 -40.80 -12.51 26.84
CA GLY A 279 -40.90 -13.60 25.86
C GLY A 279 -40.49 -14.98 26.37
N GLY A 280 -39.87 -15.05 27.54
CA GLY A 280 -39.40 -16.29 28.18
C GLY A 280 -40.52 -17.22 28.66
N VAL A 281 -40.12 -18.42 29.09
CA VAL A 281 -41.04 -19.57 29.23
C VAL A 281 -41.80 -19.61 30.57
N ASP A 282 -41.24 -19.04 31.64
CA ASP A 282 -41.82 -19.13 33.00
C ASP A 282 -42.90 -18.07 33.25
N ASP A 283 -42.57 -16.79 33.07
CA ASP A 283 -43.52 -15.67 32.99
C ASP A 283 -43.16 -14.81 31.77
N PRO A 284 -43.93 -14.87 30.66
CA PRO A 284 -43.56 -14.19 29.43
C PRO A 284 -43.52 -12.67 29.54
N ASP A 285 -44.19 -12.05 30.52
CA ASP A 285 -44.16 -10.59 30.71
C ASP A 285 -42.96 -10.10 31.55
N THR A 286 -42.18 -11.01 32.17
CA THR A 286 -41.04 -10.65 33.05
C THR A 286 -39.78 -11.52 32.91
N THR A 287 -39.81 -12.53 32.03
CA THR A 287 -38.68 -13.45 31.76
C THR A 287 -38.10 -13.17 30.37
N PRO A 288 -36.79 -12.91 30.20
CA PRO A 288 -36.16 -12.75 28.90
C PRO A 288 -36.11 -14.05 28.07
N ASP A 289 -35.95 -13.94 26.76
CA ASP A 289 -35.76 -15.09 25.83
C ASP A 289 -34.47 -15.04 24.99
N GLY A 290 -33.67 -13.98 25.09
CA GLY A 290 -32.48 -13.76 24.27
C GLY A 290 -32.74 -13.04 22.95
N ILE A 291 -33.97 -12.54 22.73
CA ILE A 291 -34.37 -11.78 21.54
C ILE A 291 -34.77 -10.37 21.98
N PRO A 292 -34.18 -9.30 21.41
CA PRO A 292 -34.52 -7.94 21.78
C PRO A 292 -36.02 -7.64 21.77
N ASP A 293 -36.48 -7.00 22.84
CA ASP A 293 -37.85 -6.59 23.13
C ASP A 293 -38.55 -5.86 21.97
N LYS A 294 -37.77 -5.15 21.15
CA LYS A 294 -38.19 -4.36 19.97
C LYS A 294 -38.51 -5.22 18.74
N TYR A 295 -38.10 -6.49 18.72
CA TYR A 295 -38.33 -7.44 17.63
C TYR A 295 -39.45 -8.45 17.95
N GLN A 296 -40.15 -8.32 19.07
CA GLN A 296 -41.29 -9.17 19.43
C GLN A 296 -42.63 -8.42 19.28
N VAL A 297 -43.75 -9.15 19.30
CA VAL A 297 -45.12 -8.64 19.49
C VAL A 297 -45.84 -9.49 20.52
N ARG A 298 -46.54 -8.85 21.46
CA ARG A 298 -47.31 -9.50 22.53
C ARG A 298 -48.75 -9.80 22.10
N PHE A 299 -49.22 -11.02 22.36
CA PHE A 299 -50.62 -11.40 22.24
C PHE A 299 -51.16 -11.91 23.57
N GLU A 300 -52.33 -11.41 23.99
CA GLU A 300 -53.00 -11.82 25.23
C GLU A 300 -54.43 -12.31 24.95
N TYR A 301 -54.87 -13.34 25.68
CA TYR A 301 -56.16 -13.99 25.50
C TYR A 301 -56.98 -13.97 26.79
N THR A 302 -57.94 -13.05 26.86
CA THR A 302 -58.79 -12.83 28.04
C THR A 302 -60.20 -13.40 27.86
N ALA A 303 -60.83 -13.75 28.97
CA ALA A 303 -62.22 -14.20 28.97
C ALA A 303 -63.17 -13.00 29.12
N GLY A 304 -64.11 -12.85 28.19
CA GLY A 304 -65.30 -12.03 28.42
C GLY A 304 -66.24 -12.67 29.45
N THR A 305 -67.28 -11.93 29.83
CA THR A 305 -68.27 -12.42 30.81
C THR A 305 -68.93 -13.74 30.37
N ASN A 306 -69.14 -14.64 31.32
CA ASN A 306 -69.80 -15.95 31.14
C ASN A 306 -68.97 -17.07 30.49
N GLY A 307 -67.64 -17.00 30.59
CA GLY A 307 -66.76 -18.15 30.32
C GLY A 307 -65.36 -17.95 30.90
N SER A 308 -64.42 -18.79 30.46
CA SER A 308 -62.99 -18.74 30.79
C SER A 308 -62.13 -19.08 29.56
N VAL A 309 -60.85 -18.70 29.65
CA VAL A 309 -59.80 -19.04 28.70
C VAL A 309 -58.70 -19.79 29.46
N SER A 310 -58.07 -20.78 28.83
CA SER A 310 -56.92 -21.52 29.37
C SER A 310 -55.95 -21.93 28.26
N GLY A 311 -54.74 -22.38 28.62
CA GLY A 311 -53.64 -22.61 27.70
C GLY A 311 -52.64 -21.46 27.75
N THR A 312 -51.99 -21.17 26.62
CA THR A 312 -51.01 -20.07 26.51
C THR A 312 -51.73 -18.72 26.44
N THR A 313 -52.10 -18.17 27.60
CA THR A 313 -52.90 -16.92 27.69
C THR A 313 -52.13 -15.65 27.36
N ILE A 314 -50.80 -15.70 27.37
CA ILE A 314 -49.89 -14.68 26.84
C ILE A 314 -48.85 -15.39 25.97
N GLU A 315 -48.54 -14.84 24.80
CA GLU A 315 -47.41 -15.25 23.97
C GLU A 315 -46.69 -14.02 23.40
N TYR A 316 -45.38 -14.13 23.20
CA TYR A 316 -44.62 -13.20 22.37
C TYR A 316 -44.23 -13.90 21.06
N VAL A 317 -44.30 -13.16 19.94
CA VAL A 317 -43.94 -13.67 18.62
C VAL A 317 -42.89 -12.78 17.98
N THR A 318 -41.72 -13.36 17.69
CA THR A 318 -40.61 -12.68 17.01
C THR A 318 -40.99 -12.29 15.58
N ARG A 319 -40.69 -11.05 15.22
CA ARG A 319 -40.84 -10.47 13.88
C ARG A 319 -39.76 -11.05 12.95
N PRO A 320 -40.09 -11.41 11.70
CA PRO A 320 -39.12 -12.01 10.79
C PRO A 320 -37.98 -11.05 10.47
N GLY A 321 -36.75 -11.56 10.44
CA GLY A 321 -35.56 -10.82 10.02
C GLY A 321 -35.18 -9.65 10.93
N ASN A 322 -35.50 -9.70 12.23
CA ASN A 322 -35.23 -8.64 13.21
C ASN A 322 -35.80 -7.28 12.79
N SER A 323 -36.96 -7.28 12.13
CA SER A 323 -37.71 -6.05 11.85
C SER A 323 -38.39 -5.55 13.12
N THR A 324 -38.44 -4.23 13.34
CA THR A 324 -39.24 -3.60 14.41
C THR A 324 -40.71 -3.39 14.04
N THR A 325 -41.08 -3.56 12.76
CA THR A 325 -42.41 -3.19 12.23
C THR A 325 -43.14 -4.29 11.47
N ALA A 326 -42.45 -5.35 11.03
CA ALA A 326 -43.07 -6.44 10.28
C ALA A 326 -44.19 -7.12 11.08
N SER A 327 -45.32 -7.38 10.42
CA SER A 327 -46.48 -8.02 11.04
C SER A 327 -46.29 -9.52 11.23
N VAL A 328 -46.76 -10.04 12.36
CA VAL A 328 -46.68 -11.46 12.73
C VAL A 328 -48.05 -12.08 12.94
N ARG A 329 -48.11 -13.41 13.05
CA ARG A 329 -49.32 -14.19 13.36
C ARG A 329 -49.18 -14.82 14.75
N PRO A 330 -50.19 -14.76 15.62
CA PRO A 330 -50.18 -15.52 16.87
C PRO A 330 -50.22 -17.03 16.64
N GLN A 331 -49.64 -17.82 17.55
CA GLN A 331 -49.88 -19.25 17.63
C GLN A 331 -51.24 -19.56 18.26
N ALA A 332 -51.76 -18.70 19.15
CA ALA A 332 -53.07 -18.80 19.80
C ALA A 332 -53.36 -20.20 20.35
N LEU A 333 -52.46 -20.73 21.18
CA LEU A 333 -52.55 -22.05 21.83
C LEU A 333 -53.48 -22.02 23.06
N VAL A 334 -54.72 -21.56 22.84
CA VAL A 334 -55.74 -21.34 23.87
C VAL A 334 -57.03 -22.14 23.62
N ALA A 335 -57.68 -22.51 24.72
CA ALA A 335 -59.00 -23.13 24.76
C ALA A 335 -60.00 -22.23 25.51
N THR A 336 -61.24 -22.19 25.02
CA THR A 336 -62.34 -21.43 25.64
C THR A 336 -63.36 -22.37 26.27
N ALA A 337 -63.74 -22.14 27.53
CA ALA A 337 -64.84 -22.85 28.18
C ALA A 337 -65.98 -21.89 28.50
N ALA A 338 -67.19 -22.19 28.06
CA ALA A 338 -68.36 -21.37 28.36
C ALA A 338 -69.03 -21.82 29.66
N ASN A 339 -69.59 -20.87 30.44
CA ASN A 339 -70.37 -21.19 31.62
C ASN A 339 -71.70 -21.86 31.23
N THR A 340 -72.31 -22.60 32.17
CA THR A 340 -73.57 -23.32 31.92
C THR A 340 -74.67 -22.39 31.38
N GLY A 341 -75.21 -22.75 30.22
CA GLY A 341 -76.22 -21.94 29.51
C GLY A 341 -75.65 -20.99 28.45
N TYR A 342 -74.32 -20.91 28.29
CA TYR A 342 -73.63 -20.09 27.30
C TYR A 342 -72.82 -20.93 26.32
N SER A 343 -72.50 -20.34 25.16
CA SER A 343 -71.54 -20.84 24.17
C SER A 343 -70.57 -19.74 23.78
N PHE A 344 -69.33 -20.10 23.43
CA PHE A 344 -68.40 -19.19 22.75
C PHE A 344 -69.00 -18.74 21.40
N VAL A 345 -68.73 -17.49 21.01
CA VAL A 345 -69.26 -16.86 19.79
C VAL A 345 -68.14 -16.39 18.86
N SER A 346 -67.18 -15.67 19.41
CA SER A 346 -66.11 -15.00 18.66
C SER A 346 -65.04 -14.48 19.61
N TRP A 347 -63.84 -14.22 19.09
CA TRP A 347 -62.87 -13.34 19.71
C TRP A 347 -63.08 -11.89 19.22
N THR A 348 -62.77 -10.90 20.05
CA THR A 348 -62.76 -9.49 19.66
C THR A 348 -61.46 -8.80 20.08
N ALA A 349 -60.92 -7.96 19.19
CA ALA A 349 -59.74 -7.13 19.45
C ALA A 349 -59.73 -5.93 18.50
N ASN A 350 -59.30 -4.76 18.99
CA ASN A 350 -59.12 -3.52 18.20
C ASN A 350 -60.32 -3.16 17.29
N GLY A 351 -61.55 -3.42 17.78
CA GLY A 351 -62.81 -3.21 17.05
C GLY A 351 -63.21 -4.33 16.06
N ASN A 352 -62.32 -5.27 15.76
CA ASN A 352 -62.56 -6.40 14.87
C ASN A 352 -63.19 -7.60 15.60
N VAL A 353 -63.87 -8.45 14.83
CA VAL A 353 -64.53 -9.68 15.30
C VAL A 353 -64.00 -10.88 14.52
N TYR A 354 -63.54 -11.91 15.23
CA TYR A 354 -62.93 -13.12 14.67
C TYR A 354 -63.76 -14.33 15.09
N SER A 355 -64.25 -15.12 14.13
CA SER A 355 -65.25 -16.17 14.38
C SER A 355 -64.77 -17.35 15.22
N ASN A 356 -63.46 -17.60 15.28
CA ASN A 356 -62.83 -18.66 16.05
C ASN A 356 -61.33 -18.38 16.24
N THR A 357 -60.62 -19.27 16.94
CA THR A 357 -59.17 -19.16 17.16
C THR A 357 -58.36 -19.31 15.86
N ASP A 358 -58.84 -20.04 14.86
CA ASP A 358 -58.17 -20.17 13.55
C ASP A 358 -58.18 -18.86 12.75
N ALA A 359 -59.19 -18.01 12.95
CA ALA A 359 -59.22 -16.66 12.39
C ALA A 359 -58.16 -15.74 13.01
N LEU A 360 -57.79 -15.95 14.28
CA LEU A 360 -56.66 -15.25 14.92
C LEU A 360 -55.33 -15.71 14.30
N ARG A 361 -55.09 -17.03 14.28
CA ARG A 361 -53.91 -17.67 13.66
C ARG A 361 -53.71 -17.30 12.19
N ASN A 362 -54.78 -16.85 11.51
CA ASN A 362 -54.73 -16.44 10.12
C ASN A 362 -54.67 -14.92 9.87
N THR A 363 -54.74 -14.10 10.92
CA THR A 363 -54.62 -12.64 10.82
C THR A 363 -53.21 -12.18 11.17
N TYR A 364 -52.70 -11.18 10.44
CA TYR A 364 -51.42 -10.54 10.73
C TYR A 364 -51.61 -9.28 11.57
N PHE A 365 -50.75 -9.08 12.57
CA PHE A 365 -50.77 -7.94 13.49
C PHE A 365 -49.38 -7.32 13.59
N ALA A 366 -49.29 -5.99 13.63
CA ALA A 366 -48.02 -5.25 13.73
C ALA A 366 -47.76 -4.69 15.14
N GLU A 367 -48.73 -4.80 16.04
CA GLU A 367 -48.78 -4.15 17.36
C GLU A 367 -49.35 -5.15 18.39
N ASP A 368 -49.00 -4.94 19.66
CA ASP A 368 -49.47 -5.76 20.79
C ASP A 368 -51.01 -5.78 20.85
N THR A 369 -51.60 -6.97 20.96
CA THR A 369 -53.04 -7.15 20.77
C THR A 369 -53.66 -8.05 21.84
N VAL A 370 -54.71 -7.55 22.51
CA VAL A 370 -55.51 -8.29 23.50
C VAL A 370 -56.81 -8.79 22.87
N PHE A 371 -56.99 -10.11 22.82
CA PHE A 371 -58.18 -10.79 22.32
C PHE A 371 -59.12 -11.15 23.48
N THR A 372 -60.36 -10.67 23.43
CA THR A 372 -61.41 -11.02 24.42
C THR A 372 -62.34 -12.10 23.86
N ALA A 373 -62.54 -13.20 24.57
CA ALA A 373 -63.49 -14.25 24.18
C ALA A 373 -64.93 -13.86 24.51
N GLY A 374 -65.78 -13.73 23.50
CA GLY A 374 -67.21 -13.45 23.64
C GLY A 374 -68.06 -14.70 23.85
N PHE A 375 -68.96 -14.67 24.83
CA PHE A 375 -69.90 -15.75 25.15
C PHE A 375 -71.35 -15.23 25.12
N ALA A 376 -72.27 -16.00 24.54
CA ALA A 376 -73.70 -15.68 24.48
C ALA A 376 -74.58 -16.85 24.93
N VAL A 377 -75.81 -16.54 25.35
CA VAL A 377 -76.77 -17.54 25.86
C VAL A 377 -77.15 -18.51 24.74
N ILE A 378 -77.13 -19.82 25.04
CA ILE A 378 -77.62 -20.86 24.15
C ILE A 378 -79.14 -20.69 24.00
N ALA A 379 -79.58 -20.25 22.82
CA ALA A 379 -81.01 -20.17 22.50
C ALA A 379 -81.63 -21.57 22.57
N ALA A 380 -82.67 -21.73 23.39
CA ALA A 380 -83.38 -23.00 23.51
C ALA A 380 -84.00 -23.40 22.15
N PRO A 381 -83.89 -24.67 21.73
CA PRO A 381 -84.38 -25.08 20.42
C PRO A 381 -85.89 -24.92 20.33
N VAL A 382 -86.34 -24.08 19.38
CA VAL A 382 -87.76 -23.98 19.02
C VAL A 382 -88.23 -25.31 18.45
N LEU A 383 -89.06 -26.01 19.22
CA LEU A 383 -89.63 -27.30 18.86
C LEU A 383 -90.44 -27.15 17.55
N PRO A 384 -90.11 -27.89 16.47
CA PRO A 384 -90.81 -27.73 15.19
C PRO A 384 -92.27 -28.19 15.32
N THR A 385 -93.19 -27.33 14.88
CA THR A 385 -94.62 -27.64 14.85
C THR A 385 -94.90 -28.79 13.87
N PRO A 386 -95.68 -29.82 14.27
CA PRO A 386 -95.92 -30.99 13.43
C PRO A 386 -96.75 -30.65 12.19
N VAL A 387 -96.28 -31.08 11.02
CA VAL A 387 -97.00 -30.94 9.74
C VAL A 387 -97.81 -32.20 9.39
N THR A 388 -99.05 -32.00 8.96
CA THR A 388 -100.01 -33.06 8.61
C THR A 388 -99.70 -33.65 7.22
N PRO A 389 -99.77 -34.99 7.02
CA PRO A 389 -99.44 -35.60 5.73
C PRO A 389 -100.51 -35.37 4.64
N ILE A 390 -100.07 -35.33 3.38
CA ILE A 390 -100.93 -35.29 2.17
C ILE A 390 -100.59 -36.51 1.29
N PRO A 391 -101.59 -37.20 0.68
CA PRO A 391 -101.36 -38.37 -0.20
C PRO A 391 -100.68 -38.06 -1.56
N PRO A 392 -100.25 -39.08 -2.33
CA PRO A 392 -99.24 -38.93 -3.39
C PRO A 392 -99.78 -38.56 -4.78
N ALA A 393 -98.88 -38.04 -5.62
CA ALA A 393 -99.03 -37.93 -7.07
C ALA A 393 -97.87 -38.67 -7.80
N VAL A 394 -98.09 -39.05 -9.06
CA VAL A 394 -97.28 -40.07 -9.77
C VAL A 394 -96.06 -39.54 -10.53
N THR A 395 -95.04 -40.40 -10.66
CA THR A 395 -93.86 -40.24 -11.54
C THR A 395 -94.15 -40.64 -13.00
N PRO A 396 -93.28 -40.19 -13.93
CA PRO A 396 -92.70 -41.16 -14.89
C PRO A 396 -91.16 -41.10 -15.00
N GLN A 397 -90.53 -42.22 -14.62
CA GLN A 397 -89.42 -42.95 -15.29
C GLN A 397 -88.23 -42.20 -15.97
N THR A 398 -87.03 -42.43 -15.41
CA THR A 398 -85.78 -43.04 -15.99
C THR A 398 -85.53 -43.13 -17.52
N PRO A 399 -84.29 -43.39 -18.01
CA PRO A 399 -82.99 -43.66 -17.34
C PRO A 399 -81.82 -42.74 -17.85
N GLY A 400 -80.54 -42.87 -17.50
CA GLY A 400 -79.82 -43.70 -16.51
C GLY A 400 -78.30 -43.74 -16.79
N THR A 401 -77.46 -43.82 -15.75
CA THR A 401 -75.98 -43.84 -15.82
C THR A 401 -75.42 -45.19 -16.29
N PRO A 402 -74.13 -45.27 -16.67
CA PRO A 402 -73.21 -45.95 -15.74
C PRO A 402 -71.80 -45.33 -15.61
N VAL A 403 -71.14 -45.63 -14.49
CA VAL A 403 -69.72 -45.34 -14.20
C VAL A 403 -68.95 -46.66 -14.08
N PRO A 404 -67.76 -46.77 -14.68
CA PRO A 404 -66.59 -47.33 -13.98
C PRO A 404 -65.34 -46.41 -14.18
N ALA A 405 -64.59 -46.01 -13.15
CA ALA A 405 -63.69 -46.78 -12.26
C ALA A 405 -62.21 -46.76 -12.72
N ALA A 406 -61.29 -46.72 -11.73
CA ALA A 406 -59.82 -46.68 -11.87
C ALA A 406 -59.23 -48.11 -12.15
N PRO A 407 -57.89 -48.37 -12.30
CA PRO A 407 -56.73 -47.52 -11.94
C PRO A 407 -55.44 -47.64 -12.83
N ALA A 408 -54.36 -47.01 -12.33
CA ALA A 408 -52.93 -47.40 -12.45
C ALA A 408 -52.11 -47.09 -13.74
N ALA A 409 -50.77 -47.14 -13.54
CA ALA A 409 -49.64 -47.00 -14.48
C ALA A 409 -48.52 -48.00 -14.02
N PRO A 410 -47.30 -48.12 -14.62
CA PRO A 410 -46.69 -47.47 -15.79
C PRO A 410 -45.99 -48.45 -16.80
N GLY A 411 -45.26 -47.97 -17.83
CA GLY A 411 -44.12 -48.73 -18.41
C GLY A 411 -43.76 -48.67 -19.92
N THR A 412 -42.75 -47.86 -20.28
CA THR A 412 -41.55 -48.15 -21.15
C THR A 412 -41.59 -48.67 -22.62
N THR A 413 -40.52 -48.30 -23.37
CA THR A 413 -39.79 -49.05 -24.46
C THR A 413 -40.20 -48.86 -25.97
N PRO A 414 -39.40 -49.28 -27.01
CA PRO A 414 -38.96 -48.33 -28.07
C PRO A 414 -39.01 -48.84 -29.55
N ALA A 415 -38.56 -48.00 -30.52
CA ALA A 415 -37.97 -48.37 -31.84
C ALA A 415 -37.58 -47.08 -32.64
N ALA A 416 -36.92 -47.08 -33.82
CA ALA A 416 -35.72 -47.74 -34.38
C ALA A 416 -35.55 -47.31 -35.86
N THR A 417 -34.33 -47.30 -36.43
CA THR A 417 -33.98 -46.69 -37.75
C THR A 417 -34.22 -47.59 -38.99
N PRO A 418 -34.37 -47.00 -40.20
CA PRO A 418 -33.42 -47.22 -41.31
C PRO A 418 -33.24 -45.99 -42.27
N VAL A 419 -32.52 -46.02 -43.41
CA VAL A 419 -31.06 -46.23 -43.67
C VAL A 419 -30.71 -45.95 -45.16
N ILE A 420 -29.52 -45.34 -45.46
CA ILE A 420 -28.89 -45.11 -46.81
C ILE A 420 -29.61 -44.07 -47.74
N GLY A 421 -28.96 -43.25 -48.59
CA GLY A 421 -27.55 -43.10 -49.07
C GLY A 421 -27.48 -43.13 -50.61
N PRO A 422 -26.35 -42.89 -51.34
CA PRO A 422 -24.96 -42.51 -50.97
C PRO A 422 -24.71 -40.95 -51.10
N VAL A 423 -23.65 -40.25 -51.60
CA VAL A 423 -22.44 -40.50 -52.47
C VAL A 423 -21.24 -39.54 -52.16
N LEU A 424 -20.30 -39.34 -53.11
CA LEU A 424 -18.98 -38.67 -53.09
C LEU A 424 -18.72 -38.07 -54.53
N PRO A 425 -17.73 -37.19 -54.88
CA PRO A 425 -16.41 -37.07 -54.25
C PRO A 425 -15.68 -35.69 -54.18
N THR A 426 -14.52 -35.72 -53.50
CA THR A 426 -13.45 -34.71 -53.37
C THR A 426 -12.61 -34.55 -54.67
N PRO A 427 -11.75 -33.49 -54.78
CA PRO A 427 -10.31 -33.71 -54.50
C PRO A 427 -9.53 -32.52 -53.87
N THR A 428 -8.38 -32.85 -53.28
CA THR A 428 -7.25 -32.00 -52.78
C THR A 428 -6.11 -31.98 -53.83
N PRO A 429 -4.83 -31.52 -53.62
CA PRO A 429 -4.15 -30.69 -52.57
C PRO A 429 -3.12 -29.63 -53.13
N THR A 430 -2.15 -29.21 -52.27
CA THR A 430 -0.70 -28.89 -52.54
C THR A 430 -0.23 -27.38 -52.51
N PRO A 431 1.09 -27.01 -52.44
CA PRO A 431 1.64 -26.38 -51.22
C PRO A 431 2.53 -25.10 -51.39
N THR A 432 3.35 -24.80 -50.37
CA THR A 432 4.34 -23.71 -50.15
C THR A 432 5.42 -23.50 -51.24
N PRO A 433 6.08 -22.32 -51.31
CA PRO A 433 7.39 -22.14 -50.65
C PRO A 433 7.72 -20.71 -50.12
N GLY A 434 8.87 -20.56 -49.43
CA GLY A 434 9.68 -19.31 -49.30
C GLY A 434 11.10 -19.58 -49.85
N PRO A 435 12.20 -18.92 -49.41
CA PRO A 435 12.39 -17.69 -48.62
C PRO A 435 13.29 -16.64 -49.34
N THR A 436 13.68 -15.53 -48.68
CA THR A 436 14.77 -14.62 -49.13
C THR A 436 15.55 -14.04 -47.94
N VAL A 437 16.80 -13.62 -48.17
CA VAL A 437 17.79 -13.04 -47.22
C VAL A 437 18.48 -11.85 -47.91
N ASP A 438 18.95 -10.83 -47.19
CA ASP A 438 19.95 -9.87 -47.67
C ASP A 438 20.88 -9.35 -46.53
N VAL A 439 22.09 -8.91 -46.90
CA VAL A 439 23.25 -8.56 -46.04
C VAL A 439 24.08 -7.44 -46.73
N GLU A 440 25.16 -6.92 -46.09
CA GLU A 440 26.14 -5.91 -46.59
C GLU A 440 25.64 -4.44 -46.62
N ASN A 441 26.46 -3.38 -46.48
CA ASN A 441 27.93 -3.22 -46.34
C ASN A 441 28.29 -1.96 -45.46
N PRO A 442 29.52 -1.79 -44.91
CA PRO A 442 29.90 -0.63 -44.06
C PRO A 442 30.76 0.44 -44.81
N ASP A 443 31.57 1.21 -44.04
CA ASP A 443 32.54 2.27 -44.40
C ASP A 443 31.96 3.69 -44.70
N GLN A 444 32.59 4.84 -44.36
CA GLN A 444 33.91 5.15 -43.74
C GLN A 444 33.88 6.50 -42.92
N PRO A 445 34.98 7.18 -42.47
CA PRO A 445 34.99 7.86 -41.15
C PRO A 445 35.16 9.40 -41.17
N GLN A 446 35.02 10.02 -39.98
CA GLN A 446 35.86 11.15 -39.56
C GLN A 446 36.01 11.17 -38.02
N GLY A 447 37.12 11.69 -37.50
CA GLY A 447 37.42 11.71 -36.05
C GLY A 447 37.07 13.03 -35.34
N GLY A 448 36.93 12.96 -34.02
CA GLY A 448 36.71 14.08 -33.11
C GLY A 448 36.97 13.64 -31.66
N GLU A 449 37.46 14.56 -30.83
CA GLU A 449 37.93 14.31 -29.47
C GLU A 449 37.01 14.98 -28.43
N THR A 450 36.24 14.18 -27.69
CA THR A 450 35.77 14.48 -26.33
C THR A 450 35.50 13.17 -25.59
N THR A 451 35.87 13.11 -24.31
CA THR A 451 35.57 11.96 -23.44
C THR A 451 34.41 12.33 -22.51
N ASP A 452 33.20 11.95 -22.89
CA ASP A 452 32.06 11.89 -21.98
C ASP A 452 31.90 10.45 -21.49
N VAL A 453 31.86 10.26 -20.17
CA VAL A 453 31.47 9.00 -19.53
C VAL A 453 30.26 9.30 -18.65
N PRO A 454 29.03 9.10 -19.16
CA PRO A 454 27.82 9.17 -18.35
C PRO A 454 27.80 8.05 -17.30
N ASP A 455 27.04 8.27 -16.23
CA ASP A 455 26.79 7.25 -15.20
C ASP A 455 26.31 5.93 -15.81
N ASN A 456 26.77 4.79 -15.29
CA ASN A 456 26.29 3.47 -15.71
C ASN A 456 24.82 3.28 -15.26
N PRO A 457 23.80 3.35 -16.15
CA PRO A 457 22.41 3.27 -15.74
C PRO A 457 22.01 1.80 -15.55
N THR A 458 20.84 1.56 -14.94
CA THR A 458 20.12 0.30 -15.20
C THR A 458 19.98 0.13 -16.72
N PRO A 459 20.29 -1.03 -17.32
CA PRO A 459 20.31 -1.18 -18.77
C PRO A 459 18.93 -0.98 -19.38
N LYS A 460 18.67 0.28 -19.80
CA LYS A 460 17.53 0.68 -20.63
C LYS A 460 17.59 -0.05 -21.96
N ALA A 461 16.47 -0.11 -22.66
CA ALA A 461 16.33 -0.88 -23.89
C ALA A 461 17.05 -0.22 -25.09
N GLY A 462 18.38 -0.14 -25.02
CA GLY A 462 19.24 0.48 -26.02
C GLY A 462 18.91 1.95 -26.26
N SER A 463 19.04 2.82 -25.25
CA SER A 463 19.04 4.27 -25.48
C SER A 463 20.16 4.64 -26.47
N GLU A 464 19.79 5.23 -27.60
CA GLU A 464 20.71 6.05 -28.40
C GLU A 464 20.86 7.42 -27.70
N ASP A 465 21.76 8.29 -28.17
CA ASP A 465 22.19 9.51 -27.45
C ASP A 465 21.13 10.65 -27.44
N SER A 466 19.83 10.33 -27.40
CA SER A 466 18.70 11.26 -27.42
C SER A 466 17.40 10.59 -26.94
N TRP A 467 16.43 11.37 -26.44
CA TRP A 467 15.08 10.90 -26.09
C TRP A 467 13.99 11.51 -26.98
N ALA A 468 12.87 10.80 -27.17
CA ALA A 468 11.81 11.22 -28.08
C ALA A 468 10.69 12.02 -27.38
N LEU A 469 10.48 13.26 -27.82
CA LEU A 469 9.36 14.11 -27.36
C LEU A 469 8.00 13.43 -27.57
N ILE A 470 7.83 12.69 -28.67
CA ILE A 470 6.58 11.96 -28.93
C ILE A 470 6.37 10.81 -27.94
N ASN A 471 7.41 10.21 -27.35
CA ASN A 471 7.27 9.16 -26.35
C ASN A 471 6.72 9.72 -25.03
N LEU A 472 7.16 10.91 -24.64
CA LEU A 472 6.60 11.66 -23.51
C LEU A 472 5.14 12.07 -23.76
N LEU A 473 4.81 12.53 -24.97
CA LEU A 473 3.44 12.87 -25.35
C LEU A 473 2.51 11.64 -25.40
N CYS A 474 3.02 10.49 -25.84
CA CYS A 474 2.29 9.22 -25.83
C CYS A 474 2.07 8.70 -24.41
N ALA A 475 3.10 8.68 -23.56
CA ALA A 475 2.99 8.25 -22.16
C ALA A 475 2.12 9.20 -21.31
N GLY A 476 2.24 10.51 -21.51
CA GLY A 476 1.33 11.49 -20.92
C GLY A 476 -0.11 11.31 -21.42
N GLY A 477 -0.29 11.02 -22.71
CA GLY A 477 -1.59 10.75 -23.32
C GLY A 477 -2.26 9.46 -22.82
N THR A 478 -1.51 8.37 -22.64
CA THR A 478 -2.05 7.10 -22.11
C THR A 478 -2.50 7.28 -20.66
N VAL A 479 -1.68 7.93 -19.82
CA VAL A 479 -2.02 8.25 -18.43
C VAL A 479 -3.23 9.18 -18.35
N LEU A 480 -3.30 10.23 -19.17
CA LEU A 480 -4.43 11.17 -19.18
C LEU A 480 -5.74 10.50 -19.61
N LEU A 481 -5.72 9.65 -20.64
CA LEU A 481 -6.91 8.90 -21.07
C LEU A 481 -7.31 7.83 -20.05
N GLY A 482 -6.35 7.20 -19.37
CA GLY A 482 -6.60 6.28 -18.24
C GLY A 482 -7.25 6.99 -17.06
N LEU A 483 -6.74 8.17 -16.69
CA LEU A 483 -7.33 9.04 -15.68
C LEU A 483 -8.74 9.49 -16.08
N ILE A 484 -8.99 9.85 -17.34
CA ILE A 484 -10.35 10.20 -17.80
C ILE A 484 -11.33 9.03 -17.63
N LEU A 485 -10.90 7.79 -17.90
CA LEU A 485 -11.73 6.60 -17.65
C LEU A 485 -11.96 6.33 -16.15
N LEU A 486 -10.98 6.58 -15.28
CA LEU A 486 -11.12 6.43 -13.83
C LEU A 486 -12.00 7.53 -13.22
N LEU A 487 -11.72 8.80 -13.54
CA LEU A 487 -12.46 9.98 -13.10
C LEU A 487 -13.91 10.01 -13.63
N SER A 488 -14.23 9.23 -14.67
CA SER A 488 -15.62 9.04 -15.11
C SER A 488 -16.51 8.39 -14.03
N LYS A 489 -15.93 7.71 -13.02
CA LYS A 489 -16.65 7.22 -11.84
C LYS A 489 -17.15 8.36 -10.93
N LEU A 490 -16.31 9.36 -10.67
CA LEU A 490 -16.59 10.49 -9.75
C LEU A 490 -17.74 11.41 -10.18
N LYS A 491 -18.39 11.14 -11.32
CA LYS A 491 -19.56 11.89 -11.79
C LYS A 491 -20.84 11.05 -11.90
N LYS A 492 -20.81 9.78 -11.47
CA LYS A 492 -21.98 8.92 -11.24
C LYS A 492 -21.64 7.89 -10.14
N GLU A 493 -21.78 8.33 -8.89
CA GLU A 493 -21.79 7.42 -7.73
C GLU A 493 -23.22 7.15 -7.22
N GLU A 494 -24.21 7.96 -7.64
CA GLU A 494 -25.64 7.71 -7.39
C GLU A 494 -26.15 6.45 -8.13
N ASP A 495 -25.61 6.13 -9.31
CA ASP A 495 -25.98 4.93 -10.08
C ASP A 495 -25.35 3.61 -9.57
N GLU A 496 -24.20 3.64 -8.88
CA GLU A 496 -23.43 2.42 -8.55
C GLU A 496 -23.96 1.65 -7.31
N GLU A 497 -25.08 2.08 -6.71
CA GLU A 497 -25.81 1.37 -5.63
C GLU A 497 -27.00 0.57 -6.21
N ASP A 498 -27.80 1.18 -7.10
CA ASP A 498 -28.93 0.52 -7.78
C ASP A 498 -28.47 -0.64 -8.69
N ASP A 499 -27.35 -0.45 -9.41
CA ASP A 499 -26.75 -1.48 -10.29
C ASP A 499 -26.26 -2.69 -9.46
N LYS A 500 -25.81 -2.49 -8.21
CA LYS A 500 -25.37 -3.58 -7.30
C LYS A 500 -26.54 -4.35 -6.71
N THR A 501 -27.57 -3.67 -6.23
CA THR A 501 -28.73 -4.31 -5.60
C THR A 501 -29.56 -5.06 -6.64
N SER A 502 -29.75 -4.49 -7.82
CA SER A 502 -30.44 -5.12 -8.95
C SER A 502 -29.73 -6.39 -9.44
N ALA A 503 -28.41 -6.33 -9.63
CA ALA A 503 -27.60 -7.47 -10.10
C ALA A 503 -27.39 -8.59 -9.06
N MET A 504 -27.82 -8.40 -7.80
CA MET A 504 -27.95 -9.47 -6.81
C MET A 504 -29.39 -9.99 -6.65
N ALA A 505 -30.40 -9.25 -7.11
CA ALA A 505 -31.80 -9.62 -7.01
C ALA A 505 -32.29 -10.44 -8.20
N ASN A 506 -31.94 -10.06 -9.44
CA ASN A 506 -32.34 -10.77 -10.66
C ASN A 506 -31.25 -11.70 -11.18
N LYS A 507 -31.69 -12.83 -11.75
CA LYS A 507 -30.83 -13.96 -12.10
C LYS A 507 -30.56 -14.05 -13.62
N ASP A 508 -30.52 -12.89 -14.26
CA ASP A 508 -30.34 -12.74 -15.69
C ASP A 508 -28.87 -12.48 -16.01
N ASP A 509 -28.24 -13.43 -16.71
CA ASP A 509 -26.77 -13.47 -16.88
C ASP A 509 -26.19 -12.19 -17.51
N GLU A 510 -26.97 -11.48 -18.35
CA GLU A 510 -26.51 -10.33 -19.12
C GLU A 510 -26.14 -9.10 -18.26
N GLN A 511 -26.93 -8.71 -17.25
CA GLN A 511 -26.59 -7.54 -16.43
C GLN A 511 -25.29 -7.75 -15.65
N SER A 512 -25.12 -8.95 -15.07
CA SER A 512 -23.88 -9.31 -14.36
C SER A 512 -22.66 -9.22 -15.30
N GLU A 513 -22.83 -9.62 -16.55
CA GLU A 513 -21.81 -9.56 -17.59
C GLU A 513 -21.48 -8.14 -18.04
N ARG A 514 -22.49 -7.25 -18.20
CA ARG A 514 -22.27 -5.82 -18.49
C ARG A 514 -21.41 -5.16 -17.39
N TYR A 515 -21.73 -5.38 -16.11
CA TYR A 515 -20.93 -4.87 -14.99
C TYR A 515 -19.50 -5.44 -14.96
N LYS A 516 -19.34 -6.77 -15.11
CA LYS A 516 -18.02 -7.43 -15.19
C LYS A 516 -17.15 -6.84 -16.32
N ARG A 517 -17.72 -6.64 -17.52
CA ARG A 517 -17.01 -6.08 -18.69
C ARG A 517 -16.59 -4.63 -18.48
N ARG A 518 -17.46 -3.79 -17.92
CA ARG A 518 -17.12 -2.40 -17.52
C ARG A 518 -15.97 -2.38 -16.52
N LYS A 519 -16.01 -3.20 -15.46
CA LYS A 519 -14.95 -3.29 -14.44
C LYS A 519 -13.62 -3.82 -15.01
N TRP A 520 -13.67 -4.83 -15.88
CA TRP A 520 -12.48 -5.38 -16.53
C TRP A 520 -11.81 -4.40 -17.50
N LEU A 521 -12.58 -3.65 -18.30
CA LEU A 521 -12.03 -2.63 -19.20
C LEU A 521 -11.39 -1.46 -18.44
N ARG A 522 -12.00 -1.01 -17.32
CA ARG A 522 -11.38 -0.04 -16.39
C ARG A 522 -10.03 -0.55 -15.85
N LEU A 523 -9.96 -1.83 -15.44
CA LEU A 523 -8.74 -2.46 -14.94
C LEU A 523 -7.66 -2.58 -16.03
N ALA A 524 -8.01 -3.08 -17.22
CA ALA A 524 -7.09 -3.21 -18.35
C ALA A 524 -6.50 -1.85 -18.77
N SER A 525 -7.34 -0.83 -18.90
CA SER A 525 -6.91 0.56 -19.13
C SER A 525 -5.90 1.05 -18.09
N THR A 526 -6.16 0.78 -16.81
CA THR A 526 -5.27 1.22 -15.71
C THR A 526 -3.92 0.51 -15.77
N ILE A 527 -3.92 -0.80 -16.07
CA ILE A 527 -2.69 -1.58 -16.27
C ILE A 527 -1.91 -1.07 -17.50
N THR A 528 -2.58 -0.78 -18.62
CA THR A 528 -1.93 -0.23 -19.83
C THR A 528 -1.30 1.15 -19.57
N ALA A 529 -1.96 2.02 -18.81
CA ALA A 529 -1.37 3.31 -18.40
C ALA A 529 -0.10 3.12 -17.54
N ILE A 530 -0.14 2.24 -16.53
CA ILE A 530 1.01 1.94 -15.67
C ILE A 530 2.17 1.32 -16.48
N VAL A 531 1.88 0.35 -17.35
CA VAL A 531 2.88 -0.28 -18.23
C VAL A 531 3.47 0.73 -19.22
N SER A 532 2.69 1.69 -19.72
CA SER A 532 3.18 2.76 -20.60
C SER A 532 4.15 3.71 -19.88
N VAL A 533 3.97 3.96 -18.58
CA VAL A 533 4.90 4.77 -17.75
C VAL A 533 6.17 3.98 -17.43
N ILE A 534 6.04 2.70 -17.08
CA ILE A 534 7.20 1.82 -16.86
C ILE A 534 8.02 1.68 -18.14
N ALA A 535 7.38 1.51 -19.30
CA ALA A 535 8.06 1.51 -20.59
C ALA A 535 8.80 2.84 -20.83
N PHE A 536 8.21 3.99 -20.51
CA PHE A 536 8.84 5.31 -20.71
C PHE A 536 10.16 5.45 -19.94
N PHE A 537 10.18 5.05 -18.66
CA PHE A 537 11.41 5.08 -17.87
C PHE A 537 12.42 3.97 -18.23
N LEU A 538 12.02 2.96 -19.01
CA LEU A 538 12.90 1.90 -19.54
C LEU A 538 13.42 2.15 -20.96
N THR A 539 12.81 3.05 -21.73
CA THR A 539 13.25 3.42 -23.09
C THR A 539 13.89 4.80 -23.16
N GLU A 540 13.32 5.80 -22.47
CA GLU A 540 13.78 7.18 -22.55
C GLU A 540 14.81 7.52 -21.46
N ASP A 541 15.70 8.47 -21.78
CA ASP A 541 16.40 9.24 -20.77
C ASP A 541 16.26 10.74 -21.00
N ILE A 542 15.46 11.39 -20.15
CA ILE A 542 15.15 12.82 -20.26
C ILE A 542 16.34 13.75 -19.96
N THR A 543 17.49 13.19 -19.55
CA THR A 543 18.76 13.94 -19.43
C THR A 543 19.48 14.12 -20.76
N LEU A 544 19.21 13.27 -21.75
CA LEU A 544 19.79 13.34 -23.09
C LEU A 544 19.18 14.49 -23.92
N PRO A 545 19.78 14.90 -25.05
CA PRO A 545 19.16 15.86 -25.95
C PRO A 545 17.83 15.34 -26.53
N MET A 546 16.88 16.25 -26.71
CA MET A 546 15.52 15.92 -27.17
C MET A 546 15.45 15.84 -28.70
N ILE A 547 14.97 14.71 -29.22
CA ILE A 547 14.59 14.51 -30.62
C ILE A 547 13.07 14.32 -30.75
N LEU A 548 12.56 14.31 -31.99
CA LEU A 548 11.11 14.20 -32.22
C LEU A 548 10.58 12.76 -32.12
N MET A 549 11.33 11.80 -32.67
CA MET A 549 10.96 10.38 -32.77
C MET A 549 12.23 9.51 -32.68
N ASP A 550 12.05 8.29 -32.22
CA ASP A 550 13.06 7.24 -32.07
C ASP A 550 12.49 5.86 -32.51
N LYS A 551 13.20 4.77 -32.22
CA LYS A 551 12.75 3.39 -32.46
C LYS A 551 11.60 2.91 -31.54
N TRP A 552 11.52 3.39 -30.30
CA TRP A 552 10.46 3.05 -29.34
C TRP A 552 9.17 3.84 -29.58
N THR A 553 9.20 4.91 -30.38
CA THR A 553 8.02 5.70 -30.77
C THR A 553 6.89 4.85 -31.35
N LEU A 554 7.20 3.77 -32.07
CA LEU A 554 6.16 2.85 -32.58
C LEU A 554 5.46 2.06 -31.47
N LEU A 555 6.19 1.67 -30.42
CA LEU A 555 5.67 0.97 -29.24
C LEU A 555 4.87 1.92 -28.34
N MET A 556 5.32 3.17 -28.20
CA MET A 556 4.60 4.21 -27.46
C MET A 556 3.32 4.66 -28.16
N ALA A 557 3.35 4.82 -29.48
CA ALA A 557 2.16 5.04 -30.29
C ALA A 557 1.18 3.84 -30.17
N ALA A 558 1.67 2.61 -30.09
CA ALA A 558 0.82 1.43 -29.91
C ALA A 558 0.09 1.45 -28.55
N PHE A 559 0.75 1.82 -27.44
CA PHE A 559 0.06 2.01 -26.15
C PHE A 559 -1.01 3.11 -26.23
N LEU A 560 -0.71 4.25 -26.86
CA LEU A 560 -1.68 5.33 -27.04
C LEU A 560 -2.89 4.90 -27.89
N ILE A 561 -2.66 4.14 -28.97
CA ILE A 561 -3.72 3.57 -29.82
C ILE A 561 -4.58 2.58 -29.04
N VAL A 562 -3.99 1.67 -28.26
CA VAL A 562 -4.73 0.73 -27.39
C VAL A 562 -5.57 1.48 -26.36
N GLN A 563 -5.02 2.56 -25.77
CA GLN A 563 -5.76 3.37 -24.81
C GLN A 563 -6.93 4.15 -25.44
N ILE A 564 -6.74 4.68 -26.66
CA ILE A 564 -7.84 5.27 -27.46
C ILE A 564 -8.90 4.21 -27.79
N ILE A 565 -8.50 2.98 -28.11
CA ILE A 565 -9.42 1.86 -28.36
C ILE A 565 -10.25 1.56 -27.10
N PHE A 566 -9.66 1.51 -25.90
CA PHE A 566 -10.44 1.35 -24.66
C PHE A 566 -11.46 2.47 -24.43
N VAL A 567 -11.08 3.74 -24.69
CA VAL A 567 -12.01 4.88 -24.60
C VAL A 567 -13.16 4.76 -25.61
N LEU A 568 -12.86 4.37 -26.85
CA LEU A 568 -13.88 4.18 -27.90
C LEU A 568 -14.80 2.99 -27.61
N PHE A 569 -14.30 1.86 -27.11
CA PHE A 569 -15.13 0.73 -26.70
C PHE A 569 -15.99 1.06 -25.46
N GLY A 570 -15.41 1.69 -24.43
CA GLY A 570 -16.15 2.12 -23.24
C GLY A 570 -17.29 3.09 -23.59
N ARG A 571 -17.05 4.04 -24.51
CA ARG A 571 -18.09 4.92 -25.04
C ARG A 571 -19.12 4.18 -25.88
N LYS A 572 -18.71 3.31 -26.81
CA LYS A 572 -19.64 2.57 -27.69
C LYS A 572 -20.53 1.60 -26.90
N TRP A 573 -20.03 0.98 -25.84
CA TRP A 573 -20.85 0.14 -24.96
C TRP A 573 -21.84 0.98 -24.17
N LYS A 574 -21.44 2.14 -23.65
CA LYS A 574 -22.37 3.10 -23.06
C LYS A 574 -23.48 3.52 -24.04
N GLU A 575 -23.14 3.80 -25.30
CA GLU A 575 -24.13 4.12 -26.35
C GLU A 575 -25.08 2.95 -26.65
N LEU A 576 -24.68 1.69 -26.45
CA LEU A 576 -25.58 0.53 -26.55
C LEU A 576 -26.47 0.39 -25.31
N ASP A 577 -25.88 0.47 -24.11
CA ASP A 577 -26.60 0.39 -22.83
C ASP A 577 -27.68 1.49 -22.70
N GLU A 578 -27.41 2.71 -23.19
CA GLU A 578 -28.39 3.81 -23.22
C GLU A 578 -29.52 3.58 -24.25
N ASN A 579 -29.26 2.87 -25.36
CA ASN A 579 -30.29 2.52 -26.34
C ASN A 579 -31.19 1.37 -25.84
N ASP A 580 -30.61 0.30 -25.28
CA ASP A 580 -31.37 -0.86 -24.77
C ASP A 580 -32.43 -0.42 -23.75
N ASN A 581 -32.04 0.32 -22.70
CA ASN A 581 -32.95 0.85 -21.68
C ASN A 581 -34.07 1.73 -22.28
N SER A 582 -33.79 2.46 -23.36
CA SER A 582 -34.79 3.32 -24.04
C SER A 582 -35.81 2.53 -24.87
N THR A 583 -35.50 1.28 -25.24
CA THR A 583 -36.46 0.36 -25.89
C THR A 583 -37.29 -0.43 -24.87
N GLU A 584 -36.72 -0.77 -23.72
CA GLU A 584 -37.42 -1.51 -22.65
C GLU A 584 -38.45 -0.62 -21.94
N THR A 585 -38.09 0.64 -21.64
CA THR A 585 -39.01 1.65 -21.10
C THR A 585 -40.12 2.09 -22.08
N ALA A 586 -40.04 1.72 -23.35
CA ALA A 586 -41.10 1.96 -24.34
C ALA A 586 -42.16 0.83 -24.40
N HIS A 587 -42.00 -0.23 -23.60
CA HIS A 587 -42.85 -1.43 -23.62
C HIS A 587 -43.54 -1.76 -22.27
N SER A 588 -43.50 -0.84 -21.29
CA SER A 588 -44.33 -0.88 -20.06
C SER A 588 -45.51 0.06 -20.13
#